data_AF-A0A1S3D624-F1
#
_entry.id   AF-A0A1S3D624-F1
#
_cell.length_a   1.000
_cell.length_b   1.000
_cell.length_c   1.000
_cell.angle_alpha   90.00
_cell.angle_beta   90.00
_cell.angle_gamma   90.00
#
_symmetry.space_group_name_H-M   'P 1'
#
loop_
_entity.id
_entity.type
_entity.pdbx_description
1 polymer ?
#
loop_
_entity_poly.entity_id
_entity_poly.type
_entity_poly.pdbx_seq_one_letter_code
_entity_poly.pdbx_strand_id
1 'polypeptide(L)'
;MNDICMEEARIQNQYAQYLKIMVKSGSLYGIYHKPPPAGPLRPLPEALGTELGRKIPSLPAFGPIDPYICQKSPDGKAFLSIKKIPGHGAYVYMGVNPNGV
;
A
#
# COMPACT_ATOMS: atom_id res chain seq x y z
N MET A 1 2.55 39.63 -13.30
CA MET A 1 2.74 39.27 -11.88
C MET A 1 1.35 39.35 -11.29
N ASN A 2 0.68 38.20 -11.10
CA ASN A 2 -0.73 38.19 -10.71
C ASN A 2 -0.82 38.61 -9.24
N ASP A 3 -1.36 39.80 -8.99
CA ASP A 3 -1.84 40.17 -7.67
C ASP A 3 -2.93 39.17 -7.29
N ILE A 4 -2.57 38.15 -6.52
CA ILE A 4 -3.56 37.31 -5.84
C ILE A 4 -4.38 38.30 -5.03
N CYS A 5 -5.67 38.40 -5.35
CA CYS A 5 -6.56 39.32 -4.67
C CYS A 5 -6.43 39.03 -3.17
N MET A 6 -6.02 40.03 -2.38
CA MET A 6 -5.75 39.85 -0.94
C MET A 6 -6.93 39.19 -0.20
N GLU A 7 -8.13 39.41 -0.72
CA GLU A 7 -9.36 38.79 -0.24
C GLU A 7 -9.42 37.27 -0.52
N GLU A 8 -8.97 36.80 -1.68
CA GLU A 8 -8.86 35.37 -1.98
C GLU A 8 -7.86 34.68 -1.05
N ALA A 9 -6.69 35.31 -0.83
CA ALA A 9 -5.70 34.80 0.10
C ALA A 9 -6.23 34.75 1.55
N ARG A 10 -7.04 35.75 1.95
CA ARG A 10 -7.72 35.77 3.25
C ARG A 10 -8.71 34.61 3.38
N ILE A 11 -9.55 34.39 2.37
CA ILE A 11 -10.55 33.31 2.34
C ILE A 11 -9.87 31.94 2.40
N GLN A 12 -8.81 31.72 1.62
CA GLN A 12 -8.07 30.46 1.63
C GLN A 12 -7.46 30.16 3.00
N ASN A 13 -6.89 31.17 3.65
CA ASN A 13 -6.33 31.01 5.00
C ASN A 13 -7.43 30.70 6.04
N GLN A 14 -8.57 31.38 5.98
CA GLN A 14 -9.70 31.09 6.87
C GLN A 14 -10.21 29.66 6.68
N TYR A 15 -10.34 29.22 5.42
CA TYR A 15 -10.75 27.87 5.10
C TYR A 15 -9.75 26.82 5.60
N ALA A 16 -8.44 27.06 5.42
CA ALA A 16 -7.40 26.17 5.92
C ALA A 16 -7.41 26.05 7.46
N GLN A 17 -7.65 27.15 8.18
CA GLN A 17 -7.79 27.13 9.63
C GLN A 17 -9.04 26.37 10.07
N TYR A 18 -10.17 26.58 9.37
CA TYR A 18 -11.40 25.83 9.63
C TYR A 18 -11.21 24.32 9.43
N LEU A 19 -10.55 23.89 8.36
CA LEU A 19 -10.20 22.48 8.13
C LEU A 19 -9.32 21.93 9.26
N LYS A 20 -8.31 22.67 9.72
CA LYS A 20 -7.47 22.25 10.86
C LYS A 20 -8.29 22.05 12.13
N ILE A 21 -9.25 22.95 12.39
CA ILE A 21 -10.15 22.84 13.55
C ILE A 21 -11.00 21.58 13.43
N MET A 22 -11.63 21.34 12.28
CA MET A 22 -12.47 20.15 12.06
C MET A 22 -11.71 18.83 12.14
N VAL A 23 -10.45 18.80 11.69
CA VAL A 23 -9.56 17.63 11.85
C VAL A 23 -9.24 17.40 13.33
N LYS A 24 -8.89 18.47 14.07
CA LYS A 24 -8.60 18.38 15.51
C LYS A 24 -9.83 18.01 16.35
N SER A 25 -11.03 18.43 15.95
CA SER A 25 -12.28 18.09 16.63
C SER A 25 -12.77 16.68 16.30
N GLY A 26 -12.12 15.96 15.37
CA GLY A 26 -12.56 14.64 14.91
C GLY A 26 -13.83 14.68 14.04
N SER A 27 -14.27 15.85 13.60
CA SER A 27 -15.44 16.02 12.73
C SER A 27 -15.09 15.75 11.26
N LEU A 28 -13.83 15.97 10.88
CA LEU A 28 -13.27 15.59 9.58
C LEU A 28 -12.34 14.39 9.76
N TYR A 29 -12.76 13.22 9.28
CA TYR A 29 -11.89 12.05 9.18
C TYR A 29 -11.05 12.15 7.91
N GLY A 30 -9.76 11.82 7.99
CA GLY A 30 -8.99 11.55 6.76
C GLY A 30 -9.60 10.38 5.99
N ILE A 31 -9.13 10.11 4.76
CA ILE A 31 -9.53 8.92 3.97
C ILE A 31 -9.37 7.59 4.72
N TYR A 32 -8.59 7.59 5.81
CA TYR A 32 -8.45 6.48 6.74
C TYR A 32 -9.11 6.84 8.07
N HIS A 33 -10.12 6.05 8.48
CA HIS A 33 -10.78 6.17 9.78
C HIS A 33 -9.91 5.71 10.96
N LYS A 34 -8.79 5.04 10.68
CA LYS A 34 -7.83 4.60 11.68
C LYS A 34 -6.46 5.17 11.30
N PRO A 35 -5.65 5.59 12.29
CA PRO A 35 -4.26 5.92 12.00
C PRO A 35 -3.58 4.72 11.35
N PRO A 36 -2.60 4.94 10.45
CA PRO A 36 -1.82 3.83 9.92
C PRO A 36 -1.15 3.07 11.08
N PRO A 37 -0.93 1.75 10.94
CA PRO A 37 -0.26 0.96 11.96
C PRO A 37 1.08 1.58 12.35
N ALA A 38 1.40 1.60 13.65
CA ALA A 38 2.70 2.04 14.12
C ALA A 38 3.78 1.05 13.68
N GLY A 39 4.85 1.55 13.06
CA GLY A 39 5.99 0.74 12.60
C GLY A 39 6.08 0.61 11.07
N PRO A 40 7.09 -0.12 10.56
CA PRO A 40 7.25 -0.37 9.14
C PRO A 40 6.04 -1.15 8.58
N LEU A 41 5.50 -0.67 7.46
CA LEU A 41 4.43 -1.37 6.77
C LEU A 41 4.94 -2.72 6.26
N ARG A 42 4.17 -3.78 6.53
CA ARG A 42 4.44 -5.10 5.95
C ARG A 42 4.27 -5.04 4.43
N PRO A 43 5.08 -5.77 3.64
CA PRO A 43 4.89 -5.91 2.21
C PRO A 43 3.43 -6.28 1.87
N LEU A 44 2.90 -5.72 0.78
CA LEU A 44 1.51 -5.94 0.34
C LEU A 44 1.10 -7.43 0.33
N PRO A 45 1.91 -8.37 -0.18
CA PRO A 45 1.45 -9.75 -0.24
C PRO A 45 1.44 -10.44 1.14
N GLU A 46 2.21 -9.95 2.13
CA GLU A 46 2.13 -10.43 3.52
C GLU A 46 0.86 -9.92 4.19
N ALA A 47 0.53 -8.64 3.96
CA ALA A 47 -0.69 -8.03 4.46
C ALA A 47 -1.93 -8.74 3.86
N LEU A 48 -1.92 -9.01 2.55
CA LEU A 48 -2.99 -9.74 1.87
C LEU A 48 -3.12 -11.17 2.38
N GLY A 49 -2.00 -11.89 2.51
CA GLY A 49 -1.97 -13.22 3.08
C GLY A 49 -2.55 -13.23 4.50
N THR A 50 -2.13 -12.31 5.35
CA THR A 50 -2.67 -12.17 6.71
C THR A 50 -4.19 -11.98 6.71
N GLU A 51 -4.73 -11.12 5.84
CA GLU A 51 -6.18 -10.93 5.74
C GLU A 51 -6.92 -12.16 5.20
N LEU A 52 -6.34 -12.89 4.26
CA LEU A 52 -6.90 -14.15 3.78
C LEU A 52 -6.89 -15.23 4.87
N GLY A 53 -5.80 -15.35 5.64
CA GLY A 53 -5.70 -16.28 6.77
C GLY A 53 -6.70 -15.99 7.88
N ARG A 54 -7.03 -14.71 8.12
CA ARG A 54 -8.13 -14.35 9.05
C ARG A 54 -9.49 -14.84 8.57
N LYS A 55 -9.73 -14.83 7.26
CA LYS A 55 -10.99 -15.29 6.66
C LYS A 55 -11.06 -16.81 6.55
N ILE A 56 -9.92 -17.48 6.39
CA ILE A 56 -9.81 -18.92 6.16
C ILE A 56 -8.78 -19.51 7.15
N PRO A 57 -9.22 -19.94 8.35
CA PRO A 57 -8.31 -20.40 9.42
C PRO A 57 -7.50 -21.66 9.10
N SER A 58 -7.90 -22.42 8.06
CA SER A 58 -7.17 -23.61 7.60
C SER A 58 -5.93 -23.28 6.78
N LEU A 59 -5.74 -22.01 6.38
CA LEU A 59 -4.55 -21.59 5.66
C LEU A 59 -3.35 -21.46 6.63
N PRO A 60 -2.13 -21.83 6.18
CA PRO A 60 -0.93 -21.67 6.98
C PRO A 60 -0.66 -20.19 7.28
N ALA A 61 0.08 -19.93 8.37
CA ALA A 61 0.50 -18.58 8.71
C ALA A 61 1.35 -17.97 7.59
N PHE A 62 0.97 -16.79 7.12
CA PHE A 62 1.68 -16.06 6.08
C PHE A 62 2.89 -15.36 6.71
N GLY A 63 4.03 -16.06 6.70
CA GLY A 63 5.33 -15.57 7.17
C GLY A 63 6.09 -14.81 6.08
N PRO A 64 7.26 -14.23 6.42
CA PRO A 64 7.90 -13.21 5.61
C PRO A 64 8.09 -13.65 4.16
N ILE A 65 7.81 -12.73 3.25
CA ILE A 65 8.05 -12.94 1.82
C ILE A 65 9.55 -12.87 1.61
N ASP A 66 10.14 -14.06 1.53
CA ASP A 66 11.53 -14.26 1.13
C ASP A 66 11.55 -15.01 -0.21
N PRO A 67 11.37 -14.30 -1.34
CA PRO A 67 11.47 -14.89 -2.66
C PRO A 67 12.96 -15.14 -2.95
N TYR A 68 13.29 -16.37 -3.28
CA TYR A 68 14.66 -16.81 -3.53
C TYR A 68 15.20 -16.26 -4.87
N ILE A 69 14.33 -16.07 -5.85
CA ILE A 69 14.67 -15.47 -7.16
C ILE A 69 13.57 -14.49 -7.53
N CYS A 70 13.95 -13.24 -7.83
CA CYS A 70 13.11 -12.27 -8.51
C CYS A 70 13.81 -11.83 -9.80
N GLN A 71 13.23 -12.13 -10.95
CA GLN A 71 13.75 -11.70 -12.25
C GLN A 71 12.67 -10.97 -13.04
N LYS A 72 13.08 -9.91 -13.73
CA LYS A 72 12.28 -9.24 -14.74
C LYS A 72 12.80 -9.65 -16.11
N SER A 73 11.90 -9.78 -17.09
CA SER A 73 12.33 -9.90 -18.48
C SER A 73 13.06 -8.62 -18.91
N PRO A 74 13.98 -8.70 -19.90
CA PRO A 74 14.72 -7.53 -20.38
C PRO A 74 13.83 -6.40 -20.90
N ASP A 75 12.64 -6.75 -21.41
CA ASP A 75 11.64 -5.80 -21.90
C ASP A 75 10.69 -5.28 -20.81
N GLY A 76 10.85 -5.71 -19.55
CA GLY A 76 10.04 -5.30 -18.41
C GLY A 76 8.60 -5.80 -18.43
N LYS A 77 8.23 -6.70 -19.35
CA LYS A 77 6.85 -7.18 -19.54
C LYS A 77 6.50 -8.41 -18.73
N ALA A 78 7.49 -9.12 -18.22
CA ALA A 78 7.31 -10.28 -17.38
C ALA A 78 8.09 -10.17 -16.08
N PHE A 79 7.50 -10.71 -15.02
CA PHE A 79 8.12 -10.84 -13.72
C PHE A 79 8.00 -12.28 -13.24
N LEU A 80 9.12 -12.85 -12.80
CA LEU A 80 9.21 -14.19 -12.24
C LEU A 80 9.67 -14.10 -10.79
N SER A 81 8.91 -14.71 -9.88
CA SER A 81 9.27 -14.88 -8.48
C SER A 81 9.22 -16.35 -8.10
N ILE A 82 10.31 -16.88 -7.55
CA ILE A 82 10.40 -18.26 -7.08
C ILE A 82 10.71 -18.26 -5.58
N LYS A 83 9.95 -19.01 -4.80
CA LYS A 83 10.20 -19.27 -3.38
C LYS A 83 10.27 -20.77 -3.13
N LYS A 84 11.40 -21.27 -2.65
CA LYS A 84 11.52 -22.68 -2.26
C LYS A 84 10.63 -22.98 -1.05
N ILE A 85 9.93 -24.11 -1.07
CA ILE A 85 9.19 -24.65 0.07
C ILE A 85 9.99 -25.85 0.58
N PRO A 86 10.68 -25.76 1.74
CA PRO A 86 11.47 -26.85 2.28
C PRO A 86 10.66 -28.15 2.38
N GLY A 87 11.17 -29.23 1.79
CA GLY A 87 10.51 -30.54 1.81
C GLY A 87 9.31 -30.73 0.87
N HIS A 88 8.83 -29.66 0.20
CA HIS A 88 7.59 -29.72 -0.59
C HIS A 88 7.69 -29.15 -2.01
N GLY A 89 8.79 -28.48 -2.37
CA GLY A 89 9.05 -28.03 -3.74
C GLY A 89 9.34 -26.54 -3.84
N ALA A 90 8.67 -25.84 -4.76
CA ALA A 90 8.81 -24.39 -4.94
C ALA A 90 7.47 -23.74 -5.34
N TYR A 91 7.20 -22.56 -4.79
CA TYR A 91 6.17 -21.65 -5.26
C TYR A 91 6.74 -20.81 -6.40
N VAL A 92 6.08 -20.83 -7.55
CA VAL A 92 6.48 -20.07 -8.73
C VAL A 92 5.33 -19.13 -9.10
N TYR A 93 5.61 -17.82 -9.11
CA TYR A 93 4.69 -16.79 -9.59
C TYR A 93 5.29 -16.16 -10.83
N MET A 94 4.52 -16.13 -11.93
CA MET A 94 4.86 -15.41 -13.14
C MET A 94 3.73 -14.44 -13.48
N GLY A 95 4.06 -13.16 -13.53
CA GLY A 95 3.17 -12.12 -14.03
C GLY A 95 3.61 -11.69 -15.42
N VAL A 96 2.67 -11.59 -16.36
CA VAL A 96 2.93 -11.05 -17.70
C VAL A 96 1.97 -9.89 -17.94
N ASN A 97 2.53 -8.72 -18.26
CA ASN A 97 1.77 -7.57 -18.70
C ASN A 97 2.29 -7.12 -20.07
N PRO A 98 1.49 -7.19 -21.14
CA PRO A 98 1.87 -6.74 -22.47
C PRO A 98 2.36 -5.27 -22.51
N ASN A 99 1.89 -4.47 -21.56
CA ASN A 99 2.20 -3.04 -21.43
C ASN A 99 3.34 -2.74 -20.45
N GLY A 100 3.98 -3.77 -19.87
CA GLY A 100 5.02 -3.62 -18.84
C GLY A 100 4.48 -3.79 -17.41
N VAL A 101 5.34 -4.27 -16.50
CA VAL A 101 5.03 -4.47 -15.07
C VAL A 101 5.43 -3.27 -14.24
#